data_AF-A0A1G1H5B4-F1
#
_entry.id   AF-A0A1G1H5B4-F1
#
_cell.length_a   1.000
_cell.length_b   1.000
_cell.length_c   1.000
_cell.angle_alpha   90.00
_cell.angle_beta   90.00
_cell.angle_gamma   90.00
#
_symmetry.space_group_name_H-M   'P 1'
#
loop_
_entity.id
_entity.type
_entity.pdbx_description
1 polymer ?
#
loop_
_entity_poly.entity_id
_entity_poly.type
_entity_poly.pdbx_seq_one_letter_code
_entity_poly.pdbx_strand_id
1 'polypeptide(L)' 'MILELYRLLKEIAENEYKEIIEDTGVIFSYSGRARKLRIKLIDATFIDIWYSLEGEYSFHWEQTSRGMIYRHDNAPDK' A
#
# COMPACT_ATOMS: atom_id res chain seq x y z
N MET A 1 2.17 2.57 16.09
CA MET A 1 1.36 1.39 15.71
C MET A 1 1.18 1.31 14.20
N ILE A 2 0.40 2.17 13.54
CA ILE A 2 0.23 2.12 12.07
C ILE A 2 1.55 2.32 11.29
N LEU A 3 2.41 3.28 11.71
CA LEU A 3 3.71 3.47 11.06
C LEU A 3 4.59 2.22 11.14
N GLU A 4 4.62 1.56 12.30
CA GLU A 4 5.39 0.32 12.47
C GLU A 4 4.82 -0.82 11.63
N LEU A 5 3.49 -0.91 11.52
CA LEU A 5 2.85 -1.85 10.59
C LEU A 5 3.30 -1.60 9.15
N TYR A 6 3.28 -0.35 8.69
CA TYR A 6 3.74 -0.02 7.34
C TYR A 6 5.25 -0.28 7.14
N ARG A 7 6.08 -0.11 8.18
CA ARG A 7 7.51 -0.46 8.11
C ARG A 7 7.71 -1.97 8.00
N LEU A 8 6.97 -2.75 8.78
CA LEU A 8 7.00 -4.22 8.70
C LEU A 8 6.55 -4.71 7.32
N LEU A 9 5.43 -4.20 6.81
CA LEU A 9 4.94 -4.57 5.48
C LEU A 9 5.90 -4.15 4.37
N LYS A 10 6.56 -3.00 4.51
CA LYS A 10 7.63 -2.56 3.63
C LYS A 10 8.81 -3.55 3.64
N GLU A 11 9.27 -3.95 4.81
CA GLU A 11 10.36 -4.93 4.96
C GLU A 11 10.01 -6.28 4.33
N ILE A 12 8.79 -6.78 4.55
CA ILE A 12 8.29 -8.00 3.92
C ILE A 12 8.30 -7.85 2.39
N ALA A 13 7.74 -6.75 1.88
CA ALA A 13 7.69 -6.47 0.45
C ALA A 13 9.11 -6.48 -0.16
N GLU A 14 10.03 -5.72 0.43
CA GLU A 14 11.41 -5.56 -0.05
C GLU A 14 12.26 -6.83 0.08
N ASN A 15 11.96 -7.72 1.03
CA ASN A 15 12.72 -8.96 1.21
C ASN A 15 12.17 -10.13 0.39
N GLU A 16 10.85 -10.28 0.32
CA GLU A 16 10.19 -11.43 -0.30
C GLU A 16 9.84 -11.22 -1.77
N TYR A 17 9.71 -9.97 -2.23
CA TYR A 17 9.20 -9.63 -3.57
C TYR A 17 10.06 -8.60 -4.30
N LYS A 18 11.35 -8.51 -3.97
CA LYS A 18 12.29 -7.53 -4.54
C LYS A 18 12.36 -7.57 -6.07
N GLU A 19 12.09 -8.71 -6.69
CA GLU A 19 12.20 -8.90 -8.14
C GLU A 19 11.13 -8.12 -8.92
N ILE A 20 10.02 -7.77 -8.26
CA ILE A 20 8.88 -7.07 -8.88
C ILE A 20 8.65 -5.66 -8.31
N ILE A 21 9.43 -5.25 -7.30
CA ILE A 21 9.33 -3.95 -6.64
C ILE A 21 10.37 -3.00 -7.21
N GLU A 22 9.91 -1.80 -7.59
CA GLU A 22 10.77 -0.69 -7.97
C GLU A 22 11.14 0.18 -6.76
N ASP A 23 10.15 0.51 -5.92
CA ASP A 23 10.30 1.43 -4.80
C ASP A 23 9.19 1.21 -3.77
N THR A 24 9.45 1.52 -2.50
CA THR A 24 8.42 1.50 -1.46
C THR A 24 8.53 2.72 -0.55
N GLY A 25 7.38 3.24 -0.11
CA GLY A 25 7.38 4.45 0.71
C GLY A 25 6.12 4.64 1.53
N VAL A 26 6.29 5.05 2.78
CA VAL A 26 5.17 5.52 3.61
C VAL A 26 4.83 6.94 3.21
N ILE A 27 3.58 7.15 2.78
CA ILE A 27 3.06 8.48 2.48
C ILE A 27 2.55 9.09 3.78
N PHE A 28 3.08 10.25 4.13
CA PHE A 28 2.70 11.02 5.31
C PHE A 28 1.75 12.16 4.93
N SER A 29 0.84 12.47 5.84
CA SER A 29 0.06 13.71 5.80
C SER A 29 0.92 14.93 6.15
N TYR A 30 0.40 16.13 5.91
CA TYR A 30 1.08 17.39 6.26
C TYR A 30 1.44 17.49 7.75
N SER A 31 0.66 16.87 8.65
CA SER A 31 0.94 16.83 10.09
C SER A 31 1.89 15.70 10.51
N GLY A 32 2.50 14.99 9.57
CA GLY A 32 3.45 13.90 9.85
C GLY A 32 2.79 12.56 10.21
N ARG A 33 1.46 12.42 10.11
CA ARG A 33 0.78 11.14 10.32
C ARG A 33 0.93 10.24 9.10
N ALA A 34 1.37 9.00 9.29
CA ALA A 34 1.41 7.96 8.26
C ALA A 34 -0.01 7.70 7.72
N ARG A 35 -0.19 7.83 6.41
CA ARG A 35 -1.48 7.66 5.73
C ARG A 35 -1.58 6.28 5.10
N LYS A 36 -0.61 5.90 4.28
CA LYS A 36 -0.59 4.63 3.55
C LYS A 36 0.84 4.22 3.24
N LEU A 37 1.06 2.92 3.02
CA LEU A 37 2.25 2.42 2.36
C LEU A 37 1.97 2.35 0.85
N ARG A 38 2.88 2.87 0.03
CA ARG A 38 2.86 2.70 -1.42
C ARG A 38 4.00 1.80 -1.84
N ILE A 39 3.70 0.78 -2.63
CA ILE A 39 4.66 -0.10 -3.28
C ILE A 39 4.56 0.16 -4.78
N LYS A 40 5.62 0.66 -5.40
CA LYS A 40 5.70 0.80 -6.86
C LYS A 40 6.26 -0.49 -7.44
N LEU A 41 5.62 -0.97 -8.50
CA LEU A 41 6.04 -2.16 -9.22
C LEU A 41 6.83 -1.77 -10.46
N ILE A 42 7.68 -2.67 -10.94
CA ILE A 42 8.55 -2.47 -12.12
C ILE A 42 7.80 -2.20 -13.43
N ASP A 43 6.47 -2.40 -13.46
CA ASP A 43 5.62 -2.21 -14.64
C ASP A 43 4.88 -0.86 -14.65
N ALA A 44 5.36 0.11 -13.86
CA ALA A 44 4.79 1.44 -13.67
C ALA A 44 3.37 1.45 -13.07
N THR A 45 2.99 0.37 -12.38
CA THR A 45 1.78 0.30 -11.54
C THR A 45 2.16 0.42 -10.07
N PHE A 46 1.18 0.68 -9.19
CA PHE A 46 1.46 0.74 -7.75
C PHE A 46 0.34 0.14 -6.90
N ILE A 47 0.73 -0.35 -5.72
CA ILE A 47 -0.18 -0.83 -4.69
C ILE A 47 -0.17 0.17 -3.53
N ASP A 48 -1.33 0.70 -3.16
CA ASP A 48 -1.53 1.45 -1.94
C ASP A 48 -2.16 0.55 -0.86
N ILE A 49 -1.54 0.54 0.32
CA ILE A 49 -2.01 -0.19 1.49
C ILE A 49 -2.42 0.84 2.55
N TRP A 50 -3.67 0.78 2.96
CA TRP A 50 -4.22 1.60 4.03
C TRP A 50 -4.77 0.72 5.16
N TYR A 51 -4.58 1.17 6.40
CA TYR A 51 -5.06 0.51 7.61
C TYR A 51 -5.55 1.55 8.63
N SER A 52 -6.68 1.28 9.26
CA SER A 52 -7.27 2.10 10.33
C SER A 52 -6.89 1.60 11.73
N LEU A 53 -7.23 2.32 12.79
CA LEU A 53 -7.04 1.80 14.15
C LEU A 53 -8.15 0.81 14.55
N GLU A 54 -9.26 0.88 13.83
CA GLU A 54 -10.49 0.11 14.01
C GLU A 54 -10.45 -1.26 13.31
N GLY A 55 -9.36 -1.55 12.58
CA GLY A 55 -9.14 -2.84 11.91
C GLY A 55 -9.59 -2.88 10.45
N GLU A 56 -10.14 -1.80 9.92
CA GLU A 56 -10.42 -1.63 8.49
C GLU A 56 -9.11 -1.54 7.70
N TYR A 57 -9.07 -2.18 6.54
CA TYR A 57 -7.92 -2.17 5.63
C TYR A 57 -8.37 -2.10 4.18
N SER A 58 -7.48 -1.58 3.33
CA SER A 58 -7.67 -1.66 1.87
C SER A 58 -6.33 -1.77 1.16
N PHE A 59 -6.25 -2.72 0.23
CA PHE A 59 -5.20 -2.84 -0.77
C PHE A 59 -5.77 -2.36 -2.10
N HIS A 60 -5.23 -1.28 -2.67
CA HIS A 60 -5.59 -0.79 -3.99
C HIS A 60 -4.43 -0.98 -4.94
N TRP A 61 -4.63 -1.76 -5.99
CA TRP A 61 -3.68 -1.85 -7.08
C TRP A 61 -4.14 -1.00 -8.25
N GLU A 62 -3.41 0.09 -8.49
CA GLU A 62 -3.71 1.04 -9.54
C GLU A 62 -2.81 0.83 -10.75
N GLN A 63 -3.44 0.60 -11.90
CA GLN A 63 -2.78 0.39 -13.18
C GLN A 63 -3.19 1.50 -14.15
N THR A 64 -2.80 2.75 -13.85
CA THR A 64 -3.25 3.95 -14.58
C THR A 64 -3.04 3.84 -16.10
N SER A 65 -1.90 3.29 -16.54
CA SER A 65 -1.59 3.09 -17.96
C SER A 65 -2.50 2.08 -18.66
N ARG A 66 -3.14 1.19 -17.90
CA ARG A 66 -4.07 0.16 -18.39
C ARG A 66 -5.53 0.49 -18.11
N GLY A 67 -5.82 1.58 -17.39
CA GLY A 67 -7.17 1.98 -17.00
C GLY A 67 -7.86 1.01 -16.03
N MET A 68 -7.10 0.22 -15.27
CA MET A 68 -7.63 -0.79 -14.35
C MET A 68 -7.31 -0.43 -12.89
N ILE A 69 -8.25 -0.74 -11.99
CA ILE A 69 -8.10 -0.63 -10.55
C ILE A 69 -8.62 -1.90 -9.91
N TYR A 70 -7.79 -2.55 -9.11
CA TYR A 70 -8.18 -3.71 -8.31
C TYR A 70 -8.16 -3.34 -6.83
N ARG A 71 -9.09 -3.94 -6.07
CA ARG A 71 -9.29 -3.63 -4.67
C ARG A 71 -9.53 -4.92 -3.89
N HIS A 72 -8.85 -5.03 -2.77
CA HIS A 72 -9.14 -6.01 -1.74
C HIS A 72 -9.23 -5.26 -0.41
N ASP A 73 -10.41 -5.23 0.18
CA ASP A 73 -10.67 -4.55 1.45
C ASP A 73 -11.64 -5.38 2.30
N ASN A 74 -11.76 -5.02 3.58
CA ASN A 74 -12.77 -5.57 4.48
C ASN A 74 -13.92 -4.58 4.74
N ALA A 75 -14.16 -3.66 3.81
CA ALA A 75 -15.33 -2.82 3.91
C ALA A 75 -16.58 -3.73 3.79
N PRO A 76 -17.64 -3.47 4.57
CA PRO A 76 -18.86 -4.25 4.46
C PRO A 76 -19.41 -4.15 3.02
N ASP A 77 -19.63 -5.31 2.41
CA ASP A 77 -20.41 -5.41 1.18
C ASP A 77 -21.83 -4.88 1.44
N LYS A 78 -22.35 -4.12 0.48
CA LYS A 78 -23.73 -3.60 0.53
C LYS A 78 -24.77 -4.69 0.28
#